data_AF-A0A6J0D5K8-F1
#
_entry.id   AF-A0A6J0D5K8-F1
#
_cell.length_a   1.000
_cell.length_b   1.000
_cell.length_c   1.000
_cell.angle_alpha   90.00
_cell.angle_beta   90.00
_cell.angle_gamma   90.00
#
_symmetry.space_group_name_H-M   'P 1'
#
loop_
_entity.id
_entity.type
_entity.pdbx_description
1 polymer ?
#
loop_
_entity_poly.entity_id
_entity_poly.type
_entity_poly.pdbx_seq_one_letter_code
_entity_poly.pdbx_strand_id
1 'polypeptide(L)'
;MAAPSEVAAAVLGEGDGAGFGSWLDGRLEALGVDRAVYGAYILGVLQEEEEEEKLDALQGILSAFLEEDSLLDICKEIVERWSETQNVTTKVKKEDEVQAIATLIEKQAQIVVKPRMVSEEERQRKAALLAQYADVTDEEDDTDEKDDPGASTANAGSDKLALFRNTNVEDVLNARKLERDSLRDESQRKKEQDKLQREKDKLAKQERKEKERKRTQKGERKR
;
A
#
# COMPACT_ATOMS: atom_id res chain seq x y z
N MET A 1 24.08 0.92 55.15
CA MET A 1 23.17 1.61 54.22
C MET A 1 23.27 0.91 52.88
N ALA A 2 22.42 -0.10 52.65
CA ALA A 2 22.38 -0.88 51.43
C ALA A 2 21.08 -0.53 50.69
N ALA A 3 21.20 -0.13 49.44
CA ALA A 3 20.07 0.08 48.52
C ALA A 3 20.24 -0.92 47.36
N PRO A 4 19.22 -1.75 47.06
CA PRO A 4 19.30 -2.74 46.00
C PRO A 4 18.74 -2.24 44.65
N SER A 5 19.51 -2.52 43.60
CA SER A 5 19.14 -3.08 42.28
C SER A 5 17.82 -2.64 41.62
N GLU A 6 17.93 -1.80 40.59
CA GLU A 6 16.95 -1.66 39.51
C GLU A 6 16.78 -3.01 38.77
N VAL A 7 15.54 -3.50 38.72
CA VAL A 7 15.12 -4.51 37.76
C VAL A 7 14.30 -3.78 36.70
N ALA A 8 14.95 -3.51 35.56
CA ALA A 8 14.29 -3.09 34.34
C ALA A 8 13.48 -4.27 33.80
N ALA A 9 12.22 -4.38 34.21
CA ALA A 9 11.23 -5.18 33.51
C ALA A 9 10.86 -4.43 32.22
N ALA A 10 11.45 -4.85 31.11
CA ALA A 10 10.99 -4.50 29.78
C ALA A 10 9.52 -4.90 29.67
N VAL A 11 8.64 -3.91 29.76
CA VAL A 11 7.23 -4.02 29.41
C VAL A 11 7.22 -4.32 27.91
N LEU A 12 6.92 -5.58 27.59
CA LEU A 12 6.59 -6.04 26.26
C LEU A 12 5.52 -5.10 25.70
N GLY A 13 5.89 -4.34 24.68
CA GLY A 13 4.92 -3.64 23.87
C GLY A 13 4.22 -4.67 23.01
N GLU A 14 2.90 -4.79 23.18
CA GLU A 14 1.99 -5.33 22.18
C GLU A 14 0.54 -5.11 22.64
N GLY A 15 -0.27 -4.53 21.76
CA GLY A 15 -1.70 -4.76 21.74
C GLY A 15 -2.58 -3.66 22.36
N ASP A 16 -3.15 -2.85 21.48
CA ASP A 16 -4.47 -2.24 21.63
C ASP A 16 -5.60 -3.29 21.88
N GLY A 17 -5.26 -4.59 21.93
CA GLY A 17 -6.08 -5.70 22.44
C GLY A 17 -6.11 -5.85 23.98
N ALA A 18 -5.41 -4.98 24.72
CA ALA A 18 -5.41 -4.99 26.17
C ALA A 18 -6.80 -4.69 26.79
N GLY A 19 -7.68 -3.98 26.08
CA GLY A 19 -9.01 -3.60 26.59
C GLY A 19 -9.97 -4.79 26.69
N PHE A 20 -10.21 -5.48 25.58
CA PHE A 20 -11.13 -6.62 25.56
C PHE A 20 -10.53 -7.86 26.24
N GLY A 21 -9.24 -8.15 26.04
CA GLY A 21 -8.59 -9.33 26.64
C GLY A 21 -8.62 -9.28 28.16
N SER A 22 -8.29 -8.14 28.77
CA SER A 22 -8.34 -8.00 30.24
C SER A 22 -9.77 -8.04 30.79
N TRP A 23 -10.76 -7.52 30.04
CA TRP A 23 -12.16 -7.66 30.39
C TRP A 23 -12.63 -9.11 30.33
N LEU A 24 -12.29 -9.82 29.25
CA LEU A 24 -12.63 -11.23 29.06
C LEU A 24 -12.01 -12.08 30.18
N ASP A 25 -10.75 -11.84 30.53
CA ASP A 25 -10.07 -12.53 31.63
C ASP A 25 -10.79 -12.32 32.96
N GLY A 26 -11.20 -11.08 33.26
CA GLY A 26 -11.97 -10.78 34.48
C GLY A 26 -13.37 -11.40 34.47
N ARG A 27 -14.01 -11.49 33.30
CA ARG A 27 -15.30 -12.14 33.12
C ARG A 27 -15.19 -13.66 33.33
N LEU A 28 -14.18 -14.29 32.75
CA LEU A 28 -13.90 -15.72 32.91
C LEU A 28 -13.56 -16.07 34.36
N GLU A 29 -12.78 -15.23 35.04
CA GLU A 29 -12.44 -15.42 36.46
C GLU A 29 -13.67 -15.33 37.37
N ALA A 30 -14.61 -14.42 37.07
CA ALA A 30 -15.89 -14.33 37.78
C ALA A 30 -16.79 -15.57 37.56
N LEU A 31 -16.65 -16.23 36.40
CA LEU A 31 -17.36 -17.47 36.07
C LEU A 31 -16.62 -18.73 36.58
N GLY A 32 -15.42 -18.58 37.16
CA GLY A 32 -14.59 -19.69 37.62
C GLY A 32 -13.90 -20.47 36.50
N VAL A 33 -13.83 -19.90 35.29
CA VAL A 33 -13.18 -20.49 34.12
C VAL A 33 -11.72 -20.06 34.07
N ASP A 34 -10.82 -20.98 33.72
CA ASP A 34 -9.37 -20.70 33.65
C ASP A 34 -9.05 -19.73 32.50
N ARG A 35 -8.66 -18.50 32.86
CA ARG A 35 -8.32 -17.45 31.89
C ARG A 35 -7.09 -17.80 31.02
N ALA A 36 -6.11 -18.53 31.54
CA ALA A 36 -4.87 -18.80 30.80
C ALA A 36 -5.10 -19.80 29.66
N VAL A 37 -6.08 -20.70 29.83
CA VAL A 37 -6.48 -21.66 28.81
C VAL A 37 -7.54 -21.07 27.89
N TYR A 38 -8.62 -20.53 28.46
CA TYR A 38 -9.80 -20.15 27.70
C TYR A 38 -9.75 -18.72 27.16
N GLY A 39 -9.01 -17.80 27.80
CA GLY A 39 -8.92 -16.41 27.35
C GLY A 39 -8.32 -16.30 25.95
N ALA A 40 -7.16 -16.93 25.71
CA ALA A 40 -6.52 -16.94 24.40
C ALA A 40 -7.31 -17.75 23.36
N TYR A 41 -7.93 -18.86 23.78
CA TYR A 41 -8.71 -19.71 22.88
C TYR A 41 -9.98 -19.02 22.39
N ILE A 42 -10.77 -18.43 23.30
CA ILE A 42 -11.98 -17.68 22.96
C ILE A 42 -11.63 -16.47 22.09
N LEU A 43 -10.55 -15.76 22.39
CA LEU A 43 -10.11 -14.61 21.60
C LEU A 43 -9.73 -15.03 20.17
N GLY A 44 -9.08 -16.19 20.00
CA GLY A 44 -8.82 -16.77 18.68
C GLY A 44 -10.09 -17.13 17.92
N VAL A 45 -11.04 -17.81 18.57
CA VAL A 45 -12.34 -18.17 17.98
C VAL A 45 -13.11 -16.92 17.51
N LEU A 46 -13.18 -15.88 18.35
CA LEU A 46 -13.86 -14.62 18.02
C LEU A 46 -13.21 -13.85 16.86
N GLN A 47 -11.93 -14.09 16.61
CA GLN A 47 -11.17 -13.47 15.53
C GLN A 47 -11.28 -14.26 14.20
N GLU A 48 -11.40 -15.58 14.27
CA GLU A 48 -11.42 -16.47 13.10
C GLU A 48 -12.83 -16.74 12.56
N GLU A 49 -13.85 -16.83 13.41
CA GLU A 49 -15.20 -17.23 12.99
C GLU A 49 -16.05 -16.07 12.44
N GLU A 50 -17.06 -16.43 11.63
CA GLU A 50 -18.06 -15.49 11.13
C GLU A 50 -18.98 -15.01 12.26
N GLU A 51 -19.54 -13.80 12.14
CA GLU A 51 -20.34 -13.19 13.22
C GLU A 51 -21.59 -14.01 13.59
N GLU A 52 -22.13 -14.78 12.64
CA GLU A 52 -23.24 -15.72 12.89
C GLU A 52 -22.79 -17.00 13.63
N GLU A 53 -21.55 -17.45 13.45
CA GLU A 53 -21.02 -18.69 14.04
C GLU A 53 -20.36 -18.48 15.41
N LYS A 54 -19.86 -17.26 15.68
CA LYS A 54 -19.19 -16.90 16.94
C LYS A 54 -20.01 -17.27 18.17
N LEU A 55 -21.33 -17.03 18.11
CA LEU A 55 -22.22 -17.29 19.24
C LEU A 55 -22.36 -18.79 19.50
N ASP A 56 -22.52 -19.58 18.45
CA ASP A 56 -22.66 -21.05 18.52
C ASP A 56 -21.36 -21.70 19.02
N ALA A 57 -20.20 -21.25 18.55
CA ALA A 57 -18.92 -21.77 19.04
C ALA A 57 -18.66 -21.38 20.50
N LEU A 58 -18.95 -20.13 20.88
CA LEU A 58 -18.84 -19.70 22.28
C LEU A 58 -19.75 -20.52 23.18
N GLN A 59 -20.98 -20.80 22.73
CA GLN A 59 -21.93 -21.65 23.43
C GLN A 59 -21.39 -23.08 23.56
N GLY A 60 -20.76 -23.63 22.52
CA GLY A 60 -20.08 -24.92 22.58
C GLY A 60 -18.98 -24.98 23.63
N ILE A 61 -18.19 -23.91 23.77
CA ILE A 61 -17.09 -23.84 24.74
C ILE A 61 -17.60 -23.66 26.17
N LEU A 62 -18.52 -22.72 26.37
CA LEU A 62 -18.99 -22.31 27.69
C LEU A 62 -20.11 -23.19 28.26
N SER A 63 -20.80 -23.98 27.43
CA SER A 63 -21.81 -24.96 27.88
C SER A 63 -21.27 -26.02 28.83
N ALA A 64 -19.96 -26.28 28.80
CA ALA A 64 -19.30 -27.19 29.73
C ALA A 64 -19.21 -26.62 31.16
N PHE A 65 -19.39 -25.31 31.34
CA PHE A 65 -19.16 -24.59 32.60
C PHE A 65 -20.40 -23.89 33.14
N LEU A 66 -21.35 -23.54 32.27
CA LEU A 66 -22.52 -22.72 32.61
C LEU A 66 -23.81 -23.45 32.26
N GLU A 67 -24.85 -23.18 33.04
CA GLU A 67 -26.21 -23.67 32.79
C GLU A 67 -26.88 -22.88 31.63
N GLU A 68 -27.73 -23.55 30.84
CA GLU A 68 -28.34 -23.04 29.60
C GLU A 68 -28.99 -21.65 29.76
N ASP A 69 -29.63 -21.38 30.90
CA ASP A 69 -30.37 -20.14 31.15
C ASP A 69 -29.46 -18.90 31.28
N SER A 70 -28.22 -19.07 31.72
CA SER A 70 -27.24 -17.97 31.88
C SER A 70 -26.20 -17.92 30.76
N LEU A 71 -26.01 -19.04 30.08
CA LEU A 71 -25.02 -19.23 29.03
C LEU A 71 -25.25 -18.29 27.85
N LEU A 72 -26.48 -18.24 27.32
CA LEU A 72 -26.80 -17.43 26.15
C LEU A 72 -26.59 -15.94 26.38
N ASP A 73 -26.91 -15.44 27.58
CA ASP A 73 -26.76 -14.04 27.92
C ASP A 73 -25.28 -13.65 28.03
N ILE A 74 -24.46 -14.52 28.63
CA ILE A 74 -23.01 -14.34 28.73
C ILE A 74 -22.37 -14.41 27.33
N CYS A 75 -22.77 -15.36 26.49
CA CYS A 75 -22.25 -15.46 25.13
C CYS A 75 -22.56 -14.22 24.30
N LYS A 76 -23.79 -13.72 24.37
CA LYS A 76 -24.19 -12.47 23.70
C LYS A 76 -23.40 -11.28 24.19
N GLU A 77 -23.20 -11.15 25.50
CA GLU A 77 -22.41 -10.06 26.08
C GLU A 77 -20.97 -10.07 25.56
N ILE A 78 -20.33 -11.25 25.50
CA ILE A 78 -18.95 -11.38 25.01
C ILE A 78 -18.86 -10.99 23.53
N VAL A 79 -19.80 -11.44 22.69
CA VAL A 79 -19.84 -11.09 21.27
C VAL A 79 -20.11 -9.59 21.07
N GLU A 80 -21.05 -9.01 21.81
CA GLU A 80 -21.37 -7.59 21.75
C GLU A 80 -20.15 -6.73 22.14
N ARG A 81 -19.49 -7.06 23.25
CA ARG A 81 -18.26 -6.38 23.70
C ARG A 81 -17.10 -6.52 22.71
N TRP A 82 -17.00 -7.66 22.05
CA TRP A 82 -16.02 -7.86 20.98
C TRP A 82 -16.30 -6.96 19.78
N SER A 83 -17.55 -6.93 19.31
CA SER A 83 -17.96 -6.09 18.18
C SER A 83 -17.83 -4.60 18.50
N GLU A 84 -18.14 -4.17 19.72
CA GLU A 84 -17.88 -2.80 20.21
C GLU A 84 -16.39 -2.44 20.11
N THR A 85 -15.52 -3.32 20.60
CA THR A 85 -14.07 -3.11 20.58
C THR A 85 -13.55 -3.01 19.15
N GLN A 86 -13.99 -3.92 18.26
CA GLN A 86 -13.62 -3.87 16.83
C GLN A 86 -14.11 -2.58 16.15
N ASN A 87 -15.31 -2.10 16.48
CA ASN A 87 -15.86 -0.87 15.94
C ASN A 87 -15.07 0.37 16.40
N VAL A 88 -14.63 0.40 17.67
CA VAL A 88 -13.77 1.48 18.18
C VAL A 88 -12.39 1.44 17.50
N THR A 89 -11.75 0.27 17.42
CA THR A 89 -10.44 0.14 16.75
C THR A 89 -10.51 0.50 15.27
N THR A 90 -11.58 0.13 14.56
CA THR A 90 -11.77 0.51 13.15
C THR A 90 -12.06 2.00 12.97
N LYS A 91 -12.73 2.66 13.92
CA LYS A 91 -12.92 4.12 13.92
C LYS A 91 -11.60 4.86 14.15
N VAL A 92 -10.83 4.45 15.17
CA VAL A 92 -9.51 5.05 15.47
C VAL A 92 -8.56 4.91 14.29
N LYS A 93 -8.48 3.73 13.66
CA LYS A 93 -7.65 3.53 12.45
C LYS A 93 -8.06 4.44 11.29
N LYS A 94 -9.37 4.61 11.05
CA LYS A 94 -9.86 5.52 10.01
C LYS A 94 -9.52 6.98 10.31
N GLU A 95 -9.59 7.39 11.58
CA GLU A 95 -9.21 8.75 12.00
C GLU A 95 -7.71 9.00 11.81
N ASP A 96 -6.86 8.03 12.15
CA ASP A 96 -5.41 8.10 11.92
C ASP A 96 -5.04 8.13 10.43
N GLU A 97 -5.71 7.35 9.59
CA GLU A 97 -5.53 7.36 8.13
C GLU A 97 -5.93 8.72 7.53
N VAL A 98 -7.06 9.29 7.96
CA VAL A 98 -7.52 10.61 7.53
C VAL A 98 -6.55 11.70 7.98
N GLN A 99 -6.01 11.62 9.19
CA GLN A 99 -4.96 12.54 9.66
C GLN A 99 -3.66 12.39 8.84
N ALA A 100 -3.25 11.17 8.53
CA ALA A 100 -2.08 10.93 7.68
C ALA A 100 -2.27 11.53 6.27
N ILE A 101 -3.46 11.38 5.67
CA ILE A 101 -3.80 12.00 4.39
C ILE A 101 -3.78 13.53 4.49
N ALA A 102 -4.35 14.11 5.55
CA ALA A 102 -4.34 15.56 5.77
C ALA A 102 -2.90 16.11 5.87
N THR A 103 -2.02 15.45 6.63
CA THR A 103 -0.61 15.85 6.74
C THR A 103 0.16 15.68 5.43
N LEU A 104 -0.19 14.69 4.60
CA LEU A 104 0.42 14.51 3.28
C LEU A 104 -0.01 15.63 2.31
N ILE A 105 -1.29 16.01 2.33
CA ILE A 105 -1.82 17.12 1.52
C ILE A 105 -1.15 18.43 1.93
N GLU A 106 -0.99 18.69 3.24
CA GLU A 106 -0.32 19.89 3.75
C GLU A 106 1.14 19.97 3.27
N LYS A 107 1.88 18.85 3.32
CA LYS A 107 3.26 18.78 2.82
C LYS A 107 3.36 19.01 1.31
N GLN A 108 2.38 18.52 0.54
CA GLN A 108 2.32 18.76 -0.91
C GLN A 108 1.94 20.22 -1.24
N ALA A 109 1.03 20.82 -0.46
CA ALA A 109 0.60 22.21 -0.64
C ALA A 109 1.71 23.23 -0.32
N GLN A 110 2.65 22.90 0.57
CA GLN A 110 3.77 23.79 0.92
C GLN A 110 4.93 23.78 -0.10
N ILE A 111 4.95 22.85 -1.05
CA ILE A 111 6.05 22.66 -2.02
C ILE A 111 5.84 23.39 -3.36
N VAL A 112 4.66 23.97 -3.63
CA VAL A 112 4.35 24.67 -4.90
C VAL A 112 3.55 25.92 -4.53
N VAL A 113 4.09 27.14 -4.45
CA VAL A 113 4.69 27.95 -5.51
C VAL A 113 5.57 29.02 -4.83
N LYS A 114 6.89 28.97 -5.02
CA LYS A 114 7.68 30.21 -4.95
C LYS A 114 7.43 30.93 -6.29
N PRO A 115 6.76 32.10 -6.33
CA PRO A 115 6.65 32.86 -7.57
C PRO A 115 8.06 33.20 -8.05
N ARG A 116 8.48 32.55 -9.14
CA ARG A 116 9.76 32.77 -9.81
C ARG A 116 9.80 34.23 -10.26
N MET A 117 10.78 35.00 -9.79
CA MET A 117 11.00 36.36 -10.29
C MET A 117 11.48 36.26 -11.74
N VAL A 118 10.60 36.64 -12.66
CA VAL A 118 10.87 36.70 -14.10
C VAL A 118 11.90 37.81 -14.34
N SER A 119 13.04 37.47 -14.95
CA SER A 119 14.11 38.42 -15.29
C SER A 119 13.59 39.48 -16.28
N GLU A 120 14.13 40.70 -16.23
CA GLU A 120 13.71 41.80 -17.13
C GLU A 120 13.81 41.41 -18.62
N GLU A 121 14.76 40.55 -18.99
CA GLU A 121 14.88 40.03 -20.36
C GLU A 121 13.69 39.15 -20.78
N GLU A 122 13.17 38.30 -19.88
CA GLU A 122 11.99 37.48 -20.14
C GLU A 122 10.72 38.35 -20.23
N ARG A 123 10.65 39.43 -19.44
CA ARG A 123 9.57 40.43 -19.53
C ARG A 123 9.64 41.22 -20.84
N GLN A 124 10.83 41.63 -21.27
CA GLN A 124 11.02 42.35 -22.53
C GLN A 124 10.72 41.46 -23.75
N ARG A 125 11.12 40.18 -23.74
CA ARG A 125 10.73 39.23 -24.79
C ARG A 125 9.22 39.01 -24.85
N LYS A 126 8.56 38.90 -23.69
CA LYS A 126 7.10 38.77 -23.62
C LYS A 126 6.39 40.04 -24.10
N ALA A 127 6.91 41.23 -23.77
CA ALA A 127 6.37 42.50 -24.22
C ALA A 127 6.57 42.70 -25.74
N ALA A 128 7.72 42.34 -26.28
CA ALA A 128 7.98 42.39 -27.73
C ALA A 128 7.06 41.44 -28.51
N LEU A 129 6.79 40.25 -27.95
CA LEU A 129 5.84 39.31 -28.55
C LEU A 129 4.41 39.86 -28.50
N LEU A 130 4.00 40.47 -27.39
CA LEU A 130 2.71 41.15 -27.26
C LEU A 130 2.56 42.32 -28.25
N ALA A 131 3.61 43.14 -28.41
CA ALA A 131 3.63 44.24 -29.38
C ALA A 131 3.51 43.73 -30.82
N GLN A 132 4.11 42.58 -31.14
CA GLN A 132 3.98 41.96 -32.47
C GLN A 132 2.53 41.56 -32.82
N TYR A 133 1.68 41.34 -31.82
CA TYR A 133 0.26 41.06 -32.01
C TYR A 133 -0.63 42.30 -31.78
N ALA A 134 -0.08 43.43 -31.34
CA ALA A 134 -0.84 44.66 -31.11
C ALA A 134 -1.22 45.38 -32.42
N ASP A 135 -0.45 45.19 -33.49
CA ASP A 135 -0.72 45.79 -34.82
C ASP A 135 -1.77 45.02 -35.65
N VAL A 136 -2.46 44.02 -35.09
CA VAL A 136 -3.39 43.16 -35.87
C VAL A 136 -4.86 43.38 -35.48
N THR A 137 -5.20 44.43 -34.73
CA THR A 137 -6.61 44.70 -34.41
C THR A 137 -6.86 46.18 -34.16
N ASP A 138 -7.02 46.98 -35.23
CA ASP A 138 -8.07 48.01 -35.37
C ASP A 138 -7.94 48.74 -36.72
N GLU A 139 -8.41 48.15 -37.83
CA GLU A 139 -8.79 48.92 -39.03
C GLU A 139 -9.84 48.14 -39.84
N GLU A 140 -11.08 48.13 -39.34
CA GLU A 140 -12.26 47.99 -40.20
C GLU A 140 -12.56 49.38 -40.79
N ASP A 141 -12.38 49.58 -42.10
CA ASP A 141 -13.41 50.19 -42.96
C ASP A 141 -13.07 50.12 -44.47
N ASP A 142 -14.09 49.75 -45.24
CA ASP A 142 -14.35 49.98 -46.68
C ASP A 142 -13.25 49.73 -47.74
N THR A 143 -13.38 48.64 -48.52
CA THR A 143 -13.60 48.72 -49.98
C THR A 143 -13.81 47.35 -50.66
N ASP A 144 -14.57 47.43 -51.74
CA ASP A 144 -15.28 46.42 -52.53
C ASP A 144 -14.40 45.53 -53.44
N GLU A 145 -14.95 44.37 -53.80
CA GLU A 145 -14.72 43.55 -55.01
C GLU A 145 -13.29 43.04 -55.39
N LYS A 146 -13.07 41.71 -55.34
CA LYS A 146 -12.91 40.78 -56.51
C LYS A 146 -12.10 39.50 -56.21
N ASP A 147 -12.55 38.43 -56.87
CA ASP A 147 -12.03 37.06 -56.90
C ASP A 147 -10.53 36.91 -57.26
N ASP A 148 -9.84 35.95 -56.62
CA ASP A 148 -9.15 34.82 -57.29
C ASP A 148 -8.51 33.86 -56.25
N PRO A 149 -8.64 32.52 -56.37
CA PRO A 149 -8.09 31.57 -55.41
C PRO A 149 -6.76 30.95 -55.89
N GLY A 150 -5.73 31.12 -55.06
CA GLY A 150 -4.68 30.11 -54.89
C GLY A 150 -3.35 30.37 -55.59
N ALA A 151 -2.29 30.53 -54.79
CA ALA A 151 -1.13 29.64 -54.84
C ALA A 151 -0.07 30.03 -53.77
N SER A 152 0.40 28.99 -53.07
CA SER A 152 1.75 28.85 -52.51
C SER A 152 2.23 29.87 -51.46
N THR A 153 2.16 29.46 -50.19
CA THR A 153 3.27 29.73 -49.25
C THR A 153 3.88 28.41 -48.82
N ALA A 154 5.08 28.15 -49.33
CA ALA A 154 5.90 27.04 -48.92
C ALA A 154 6.49 27.30 -47.53
N ASN A 155 6.42 26.29 -46.67
CA ASN A 155 7.43 25.91 -45.68
C ASN A 155 8.07 27.03 -44.84
N ALA A 156 7.33 27.54 -43.86
CA ALA A 156 7.91 28.26 -42.71
C ALA A 156 7.12 28.06 -41.39
N GLY A 157 6.41 26.94 -41.24
CA GLY A 157 5.48 26.73 -40.12
C GLY A 157 5.54 25.38 -39.42
N SER A 158 6.49 24.49 -39.75
CA SER A 158 6.49 23.14 -39.16
C SER A 158 6.86 23.11 -37.68
N ASP A 159 7.75 24.00 -37.24
CA ASP A 159 8.28 23.97 -35.86
C ASP A 159 7.34 24.61 -34.84
N LYS A 160 6.46 25.54 -35.26
CA LYS A 160 5.54 26.24 -34.36
C LYS A 160 4.29 25.42 -34.01
N LEU A 161 3.91 24.47 -34.88
CA LEU A 161 2.80 23.53 -34.64
C LEU A 161 3.21 22.35 -33.75
N ALA A 162 4.52 22.06 -33.63
CA ALA A 162 5.03 20.95 -32.84
C ALA A 162 4.99 21.19 -31.32
N LEU A 163 5.07 22.46 -30.87
CA LEU A 163 5.05 22.79 -29.44
C LEU A 163 3.67 22.64 -28.76
N PHE A 164 2.60 22.52 -29.54
CA PHE A 164 1.21 22.44 -29.03
C PHE A 164 0.44 21.24 -29.60
N ARG A 165 1.12 20.14 -29.98
CA ARG A 165 0.42 18.90 -30.35
C ARG A 165 -0.07 18.17 -29.10
N ASN A 166 -1.30 17.66 -29.15
CA ASN A 166 -1.88 16.81 -28.12
C ASN A 166 -1.16 15.45 -28.10
N THR A 167 -0.38 15.17 -27.06
CA THR A 167 0.37 13.91 -26.90
C THR A 167 -0.46 12.80 -26.26
N ASN A 168 -1.67 13.09 -25.78
CA ASN A 168 -2.48 12.13 -25.01
C ASN A 168 -2.70 10.81 -25.78
N VAL A 169 -2.90 10.88 -27.09
CA VAL A 169 -3.08 9.70 -27.93
C VAL A 169 -1.79 8.90 -28.07
N GLU A 170 -0.65 9.58 -28.24
CA GLU A 170 0.67 8.93 -28.29
C GLU A 170 1.06 8.31 -26.94
N ASP A 171 0.76 9.01 -25.84
CA ASP A 171 1.04 8.56 -24.48
C ASP A 171 0.23 7.31 -24.12
N VAL A 172 -1.06 7.25 -24.47
CA VAL A 172 -1.90 6.05 -24.26
C VAL A 172 -1.39 4.87 -25.09
N LEU A 173 -1.00 5.10 -26.34
CA LEU A 173 -0.44 4.05 -27.21
C LEU A 173 0.92 3.54 -26.68
N ASN A 174 1.77 4.45 -26.21
CA ASN A 174 3.06 4.10 -25.61
C ASN A 174 2.89 3.35 -24.29
N ALA A 175 1.96 3.74 -23.42
CA ALA A 175 1.66 3.04 -22.17
C ALA A 175 1.19 1.60 -22.43
N ARG A 176 0.25 1.40 -23.37
CA ARG A 176 -0.23 0.06 -23.74
C ARG A 176 0.86 -0.80 -24.37
N LYS A 177 1.78 -0.18 -25.14
CA LYS A 177 2.95 -0.88 -25.70
C LYS A 177 3.92 -1.29 -24.61
N LEU A 178 4.22 -0.41 -23.66
CA LEU A 178 5.09 -0.69 -22.52
C LEU A 178 4.53 -1.81 -21.65
N GLU A 179 3.22 -1.80 -21.38
CA GLU A 179 2.56 -2.87 -20.61
C GLU A 179 2.71 -4.23 -21.31
N ARG A 180 2.48 -4.28 -22.62
CA ARG A 180 2.65 -5.51 -23.41
C ARG A 180 4.10 -6.01 -23.40
N ASP A 181 5.07 -5.11 -23.50
CA ASP A 181 6.49 -5.47 -23.51
C ASP A 181 6.94 -5.92 -22.10
N SER A 182 6.44 -5.27 -21.03
CA SER A 182 6.65 -5.69 -19.64
C SER A 182 6.14 -7.11 -19.38
N LEU A 183 4.93 -7.44 -19.84
CA LEU A 183 4.36 -8.79 -19.70
C LEU A 183 5.19 -9.85 -20.44
N ARG A 184 5.80 -9.50 -21.58
CA ARG A 184 6.71 -10.39 -22.32
C ARG A 184 8.01 -10.61 -21.54
N ASP A 185 8.59 -9.56 -21.00
CA ASP A 185 9.83 -9.62 -20.23
C ASP A 185 9.64 -10.38 -18.92
N GLU A 186 8.52 -10.18 -18.22
CA GLU A 186 8.16 -10.93 -17.01
C GLU A 186 8.01 -12.43 -17.28
N SER A 187 7.38 -12.80 -18.40
CA SER A 187 7.26 -14.20 -18.83
C SER A 187 8.63 -14.84 -19.11
N GLN A 188 9.52 -14.11 -19.78
CA GLN A 188 10.89 -14.57 -20.05
C GLN A 188 11.68 -14.69 -18.74
N ARG A 189 11.62 -13.67 -17.88
CA ARG A 189 12.30 -13.65 -16.58
C ARG A 189 11.83 -14.78 -15.67
N LYS A 190 10.54 -15.14 -15.68
CA LYS A 190 10.02 -16.30 -14.94
C LYS A 190 10.60 -17.62 -15.47
N LYS A 191 10.69 -17.78 -16.80
CA LYS A 191 11.33 -18.95 -17.41
C LYS A 191 12.82 -19.05 -17.06
N GLU A 192 13.52 -17.92 -17.02
CA GLU A 192 14.93 -17.87 -16.62
C GLU A 192 15.12 -18.20 -15.15
N GLN A 193 14.27 -17.68 -14.26
CA GLN A 193 14.30 -18.03 -12.83
C GLN A 193 14.04 -19.52 -12.61
N ASP A 194 13.05 -20.11 -13.29
CA ASP A 194 12.80 -21.56 -13.23
C ASP A 194 13.99 -22.38 -13.72
N LYS A 195 14.68 -21.91 -14.78
CA LYS A 195 15.89 -22.55 -15.30
C LYS A 195 17.05 -22.46 -14.31
N LEU A 196 17.29 -21.27 -13.74
CA LEU A 196 18.33 -21.06 -12.73
C LEU A 196 18.09 -21.90 -11.47
N GLN A 197 16.83 -22.03 -11.04
CA GLN A 197 16.48 -22.86 -9.90
C GLN A 197 16.79 -24.34 -10.17
N ARG A 198 16.44 -24.85 -11.36
CA ARG A 198 16.79 -26.22 -11.77
C ARG A 198 18.31 -26.45 -11.84
N GLU A 199 19.08 -25.48 -12.31
CA GLU A 199 20.54 -25.56 -12.35
C GLU A 199 21.15 -25.53 -10.95
N LYS A 200 20.64 -24.68 -10.07
CA LYS A 200 21.03 -24.62 -8.66
C LYS A 200 20.78 -25.94 -7.93
N ASP A 201 19.62 -26.57 -8.14
CA ASP A 201 19.30 -27.86 -7.54
C ASP A 201 20.18 -28.99 -8.09
N LYS A 202 20.51 -28.97 -9.38
CA LYS A 202 21.45 -29.92 -10.00
C LYS A 202 22.85 -29.79 -9.40
N LEU A 203 23.36 -28.56 -9.27
CA LEU A 203 24.67 -28.28 -8.68
C LEU A 203 24.70 -28.70 -7.21
N ALA A 204 23.67 -28.36 -6.42
CA ALA A 204 23.58 -28.77 -5.02
C ALA A 204 23.59 -30.30 -4.86
N LYS A 205 22.92 -31.04 -5.76
CA LYS A 205 22.93 -32.51 -5.76
C LYS A 205 24.31 -33.08 -6.14
N GLN A 206 25.01 -32.47 -7.09
CA GLN A 206 26.38 -32.86 -7.44
C GLN A 206 27.35 -32.56 -6.30
N GLU A 207 27.25 -31.39 -5.68
CA GLU A 207 28.09 -30.99 -4.54
C GLU A 207 27.90 -31.92 -3.34
N ARG A 208 26.64 -32.32 -3.03
CA ARG A 208 26.37 -33.34 -2.00
C ARG A 208 27.03 -34.67 -2.32
N LYS A 209 26.89 -35.16 -3.55
CA LYS A 209 27.54 -36.41 -4.01
C LYS A 209 29.07 -36.31 -3.94
N GLU A 210 29.64 -35.18 -4.29
CA GLU A 210 31.09 -34.97 -4.23
C GLU A 210 31.60 -34.86 -2.79
N LYS A 211 30.89 -34.14 -1.92
CA LYS A 211 31.18 -34.08 -0.47
C LYS A 211 31.15 -35.48 0.16
N GLU A 212 30.17 -36.29 -0.21
CA GLU A 212 30.06 -37.68 0.24
C GLU A 212 31.22 -38.55 -0.29
N ARG A 213 31.55 -38.46 -1.59
CA ARG A 213 32.72 -39.15 -2.18
C ARG A 213 34.05 -38.72 -1.54
N LYS A 214 34.23 -37.43 -1.24
CA LYS A 214 35.41 -36.92 -0.52
C LYS A 214 35.46 -37.44 0.92
N ARG A 215 34.31 -37.63 1.57
CA ARG A 215 34.23 -38.18 2.93
C ARG A 215 34.60 -39.68 2.95
N THR A 216 34.16 -40.46 1.97
CA THR A 216 34.49 -41.90 1.90
C THR A 216 35.93 -42.15 1.46
N GLN A 217 36.46 -41.40 0.50
CA GLN A 217 37.85 -41.53 0.03
C GLN A 217 38.90 -41.16 1.11
N LYS A 218 38.58 -40.19 1.99
CA LYS A 218 39.42 -39.88 3.16
C LYS A 218 39.41 -40.99 4.22
N GLY A 219 38.35 -41.80 4.27
CA GLY A 219 38.23 -42.94 5.18
C GLY A 219 39.10 -44.13 4.77
N GLU A 220 39.27 -44.37 3.47
CA GLU A 220 40.13 -45.45 2.96
C GLU A 220 41.62 -45.10 3.00
N ARG A 221 42.02 -43.85 2.78
CA ARG A 221 43.45 -43.43 2.91
C ARG A 221 43.95 -43.41 4.36
N LYS A 222 43.07 -43.57 5.35
CA LYS A 222 43.40 -43.59 6.78
C LYS A 222 43.42 -45.01 7.37
N ARG A 223 42.98 -46.03 6.63
CA ARG A 223 43.09 -47.44 7.03
C ARG A 223 44.34 -48.07 6.45
#